data_AF-A0A0N8WHG0-F1
#
_entry.id   AF-A0A0N8WHG0-F1
#
_cell.length_a   1.000
_cell.length_b   1.000
_cell.length_c   1.000
_cell.angle_alpha   90.00
_cell.angle_beta   90.00
_cell.angle_gamma   90.00
#
_symmetry.space_group_name_H-M   'P 1'
#
loop_
_entity.id
_entity.type
_entity.pdbx_description
1 polymer ?
#
loop_
_entity_poly.entity_id
_entity_poly.type
_entity_poly.pdbx_seq_one_letter_code
_entity_poly.pdbx_strand_id
1 'polypeptide(L)'
;MKITFKTFLILFLASGLLVSCGSKNKVVTTKKRSRTTKTVKKSPDERSVVVKETDEKVTRTVTPSDKDDVSIYIDNFAADAMKEMQLYKIPASITLAQGILESGSGKGRLAVEANNHFGVKCHTGWTGNKIYHDDDEDQECFRKYKDASYSYRDHSLFLTERSRYRDLFKLDADDYKAWAKGLKDAGYATDRRYPDKLISLIERYRLDLYDAQVLGKAPKALSRTNNDSSQIKHTVVKGDTLYGLATKHNTTVERIKLINGLRDNSISLGSTLLIEPNTKN
;
A
#
# COMPACT_ATOMS: atom_id res chain seq x y z
N MET A 1 -52.85 10.12 4.33
CA MET A 1 -52.20 9.82 5.62
C MET A 1 -50.73 10.22 5.50
N LYS A 2 -50.35 11.39 6.04
CA LYS A 2 -48.99 11.94 5.92
C LYS A 2 -48.18 11.47 7.12
N ILE A 3 -47.12 10.68 6.89
CA ILE A 3 -46.18 10.26 7.94
C ILE A 3 -44.88 11.03 7.69
N THR A 4 -44.63 12.04 8.52
CA THR A 4 -43.39 12.81 8.58
C THR A 4 -42.38 12.07 9.46
N PHE A 5 -41.23 11.69 8.90
CA PHE A 5 -40.15 11.09 9.66
C PHE A 5 -39.31 12.19 10.32
N LYS A 6 -39.27 12.18 11.65
CA LYS A 6 -38.53 13.14 12.48
C LYS A 6 -37.03 12.86 12.38
N THR A 7 -36.28 13.94 12.17
CA THR A 7 -34.83 14.07 12.33
C THR A 7 -34.41 13.67 13.75
N PHE A 8 -33.55 12.66 13.87
CA PHE A 8 -32.84 12.37 15.13
C PHE A 8 -31.55 13.19 15.17
N LEU A 9 -31.56 14.19 16.03
CA LEU A 9 -30.39 14.94 16.48
C LEU A 9 -29.73 14.11 17.59
N ILE A 10 -28.54 13.56 17.35
CA ILE A 10 -27.74 12.93 18.41
C ILE A 10 -26.57 13.86 18.74
N LEU A 11 -26.74 14.59 19.84
CA LEU A 11 -25.66 15.17 20.63
C LEU A 11 -24.95 14.04 21.36
N PHE A 12 -23.61 13.98 21.31
CA PHE A 12 -22.86 13.39 22.41
C PHE A 12 -21.66 14.26 22.79
N LEU A 13 -21.63 14.56 24.10
CA LEU A 13 -20.68 15.39 24.82
C LEU A 13 -19.28 14.78 24.84
N ALA A 14 -18.31 15.69 24.92
CA ALA A 14 -16.92 15.41 25.20
C ALA A 14 -16.67 14.91 26.64
N SER A 15 -15.77 13.94 26.78
CA SER A 15 -14.91 13.82 27.96
C SER A 15 -13.62 13.10 27.56
N GLY A 16 -12.52 13.85 27.56
CA GLY A 16 -11.18 13.30 27.33
C GLY A 16 -10.61 12.66 28.60
N LEU A 17 -9.85 11.60 28.41
CA LEU A 17 -8.82 11.14 29.35
C LEU A 17 -7.61 10.69 28.52
N LEU A 18 -6.53 11.46 28.64
CA LEU A 18 -5.19 11.11 28.16
C LEU A 18 -4.58 10.15 29.19
N VAL A 19 -4.24 8.93 28.77
CA VAL A 19 -3.28 8.09 29.48
C VAL A 19 -2.22 7.63 28.50
N SER A 20 -1.06 8.24 28.64
CA SER A 20 0.20 7.89 27.99
C SER A 20 0.80 6.67 28.70
N CYS A 21 0.94 5.56 27.98
CA CYS A 21 1.77 4.43 28.40
C CYS A 21 2.86 4.21 27.35
N GLY A 22 4.07 4.71 27.64
CA GLY A 22 5.26 4.49 26.84
C GLY A 22 5.76 3.05 26.97
N SER A 23 5.92 2.36 25.84
CA SER A 23 6.55 1.04 25.77
C SER A 23 8.06 1.17 25.87
N LYS A 24 8.64 0.62 26.93
CA LYS A 24 10.09 0.51 27.16
C LYS A 24 10.61 -0.73 26.43
N ASN A 25 11.37 -0.53 25.35
CA ASN A 25 12.09 -1.61 24.67
C ASN A 25 13.23 -2.12 25.57
N LYS A 26 13.10 -3.35 26.10
CA LYS A 26 14.18 -4.08 26.77
C LYS A 26 15.13 -4.65 25.72
N VAL A 27 16.37 -4.16 25.71
CA VAL A 27 17.49 -4.70 24.95
C VAL A 27 17.99 -5.96 25.64
N VAL A 28 17.92 -7.12 24.95
CA VAL A 28 18.53 -8.37 25.41
C VAL A 28 19.85 -8.56 24.66
N THR A 29 20.96 -8.44 25.38
CA THR A 29 22.32 -8.73 24.90
C THR A 29 22.59 -10.23 24.94
N THR A 30 22.72 -10.88 23.78
CA THR A 30 23.17 -12.28 23.69
C THR A 30 24.69 -12.33 23.49
N LYS A 31 25.38 -12.89 24.49
CA LYS A 31 26.84 -13.04 24.56
C LYS A 31 27.31 -14.14 23.60
N LYS A 32 28.22 -13.80 22.68
CA LYS A 32 28.86 -14.69 21.70
C LYS A 32 29.69 -15.76 22.41
N ARG A 33 29.33 -17.04 22.27
CA ARG A 33 30.08 -18.17 22.83
C ARG A 33 31.19 -18.57 21.85
N SER A 34 32.43 -18.52 22.34
CA SER A 34 33.66 -18.90 21.64
C SER A 34 33.68 -20.40 21.32
N ARG A 35 34.05 -20.75 20.09
CA ARG A 35 34.23 -22.15 19.64
C ARG A 35 35.72 -22.49 19.72
N THR A 36 36.02 -23.49 20.53
CA THR A 36 37.36 -24.01 20.81
C THR A 36 38.04 -24.56 19.55
N THR A 37 39.21 -24.03 19.25
CA THR A 37 40.14 -24.51 18.22
C THR A 37 40.90 -25.73 18.75
N LYS A 38 40.91 -26.85 18.01
CA LYS A 38 41.86 -27.95 18.24
C LYS A 38 43.06 -27.79 17.29
N THR A 39 44.24 -27.77 17.89
CA THR A 39 45.56 -27.60 17.29
C THR A 39 46.05 -28.90 16.66
N VAL A 40 46.52 -28.85 15.40
CA VAL A 40 47.46 -29.83 14.82
C VAL A 40 48.56 -29.04 14.10
N LYS A 41 49.82 -29.31 14.45
CA LYS A 41 51.04 -28.70 13.88
C LYS A 41 51.64 -29.58 12.77
N LYS A 42 52.07 -28.96 11.66
CA LYS A 42 53.31 -29.24 10.88
C LYS A 42 53.44 -28.13 9.81
N SER A 43 54.36 -27.17 9.98
CA SER A 43 55.75 -27.09 9.45
C SER A 43 55.81 -26.28 8.15
N PRO A 44 56.86 -25.46 7.93
CA PRO A 44 56.78 -24.21 7.18
C PRO A 44 57.24 -24.39 5.72
N ASP A 45 56.67 -23.61 4.82
CA ASP A 45 57.40 -23.23 3.62
C ASP A 45 57.11 -21.77 3.28
N GLU A 46 58.20 -21.06 3.06
CA GLU A 46 58.30 -19.63 2.92
C GLU A 46 58.17 -19.30 1.43
N ARG A 47 57.09 -18.61 1.04
CA ARG A 47 57.05 -17.94 -0.25
C ARG A 47 56.32 -16.61 -0.13
N SER A 48 57.12 -15.56 -0.09
CA SER A 48 56.74 -14.18 -0.33
C SER A 48 56.05 -14.06 -1.69
N VAL A 49 54.82 -13.54 -1.71
CA VAL A 49 54.21 -12.99 -2.93
C VAL A 49 53.70 -11.59 -2.63
N VAL A 50 54.26 -10.68 -3.41
CA VAL A 50 54.01 -9.25 -3.52
C VAL A 50 52.61 -8.98 -4.07
N VAL A 51 51.91 -8.08 -3.37
CA VAL A 51 50.87 -7.11 -3.79
C VAL A 51 50.19 -7.32 -5.14
N LYS A 52 48.85 -7.42 -5.13
CA LYS A 52 47.98 -6.58 -5.98
C LYS A 52 46.72 -6.19 -5.21
N GLU A 53 46.66 -4.93 -4.76
CA GLU A 53 45.40 -4.22 -4.63
C GLU A 53 44.77 -4.16 -6.03
N THR A 54 43.68 -4.88 -6.21
CA THR A 54 42.72 -4.59 -7.26
C THR A 54 41.56 -3.88 -6.59
N ASP A 55 41.38 -2.60 -6.95
CA ASP A 55 40.15 -1.83 -6.77
C ASP A 55 39.00 -2.52 -7.51
N GLU A 56 38.58 -3.68 -7.03
CA GLU A 56 37.33 -4.27 -7.45
C GLU A 56 36.26 -3.57 -6.63
N LYS A 57 35.64 -2.54 -7.22
CA LYS A 57 34.41 -1.94 -6.74
C LYS A 57 33.38 -3.05 -6.61
N VAL A 58 33.30 -3.63 -5.42
CA VAL A 58 32.39 -4.72 -5.03
C VAL A 58 30.97 -4.21 -5.25
N THR A 59 30.47 -4.43 -6.47
CA THR A 59 29.09 -4.14 -6.84
C THR A 59 28.28 -5.29 -6.28
N ARG A 60 28.06 -5.26 -4.97
CA ARG A 60 27.12 -6.15 -4.31
C ARG A 60 25.74 -5.63 -4.68
N THR A 61 25.16 -6.18 -5.76
CA THR A 61 23.72 -6.05 -6.03
C THR A 61 23.01 -6.62 -4.81
N VAL A 62 22.35 -5.75 -4.07
CA VAL A 62 21.45 -6.15 -3.00
C VAL A 62 20.20 -6.64 -3.72
N THR A 63 20.12 -7.94 -4.00
CA THR A 63 18.85 -8.60 -4.29
C THR A 63 18.36 -9.21 -3.00
N PRO A 64 17.30 -8.64 -2.46
CA PRO A 64 16.32 -9.43 -1.76
C PRO A 64 15.00 -9.34 -2.52
N SER A 65 14.17 -10.35 -2.31
CA SER A 65 12.74 -10.25 -2.59
C SER A 65 12.13 -9.18 -1.65
N ASP A 66 12.30 -7.90 -2.00
CA ASP A 66 12.03 -6.70 -1.18
C ASP A 66 10.79 -5.90 -1.65
N LYS A 67 9.73 -6.57 -2.09
CA LYS A 67 8.47 -5.85 -2.31
C LYS A 67 7.84 -5.54 -0.95
N ASP A 68 7.46 -4.28 -0.72
CA ASP A 68 6.70 -3.90 0.48
C ASP A 68 5.31 -4.53 0.45
N ASP A 69 4.64 -4.60 1.60
CA ASP A 69 3.34 -5.25 1.72
C ASP A 69 2.30 -4.70 0.72
N VAL A 70 2.34 -3.40 0.42
CA VAL A 70 1.44 -2.80 -0.57
C VAL A 70 1.76 -3.28 -1.98
N SER A 71 3.05 -3.29 -2.37
CA SER A 71 3.46 -3.82 -3.68
C SER A 71 3.11 -5.29 -3.86
N ILE A 72 3.29 -6.11 -2.81
CA ILE A 72 2.87 -7.52 -2.80
C ILE A 72 1.35 -7.62 -2.98
N TYR A 73 0.59 -6.78 -2.27
CA TYR A 73 -0.85 -6.74 -2.38
C TYR A 73 -1.31 -6.40 -3.81
N ILE A 74 -0.69 -5.40 -4.42
CA ILE A 74 -0.97 -4.98 -5.80
C ILE A 74 -0.70 -6.13 -6.78
N ASP A 75 0.45 -6.80 -6.68
CA ASP A 75 0.77 -7.95 -7.54
C ASP A 75 -0.29 -9.05 -7.45
N ASN A 76 -0.75 -9.34 -6.24
CA ASN A 76 -1.70 -10.41 -5.99
C ASN A 76 -3.11 -10.10 -6.51
N PHE A 77 -3.53 -8.83 -6.48
CA PHE A 77 -4.93 -8.47 -6.68
C PHE A 77 -5.22 -7.46 -7.80
N ALA A 78 -4.20 -6.96 -8.51
CA ALA A 78 -4.43 -6.06 -9.64
C ALA A 78 -5.31 -6.71 -10.72
N ALA A 79 -5.13 -8.00 -10.99
CA ALA A 79 -5.94 -8.73 -11.96
C ALA A 79 -7.42 -8.79 -11.54
N ASP A 80 -7.71 -9.03 -10.26
CA ASP A 80 -9.08 -9.03 -9.73
C ASP A 80 -9.70 -7.62 -9.82
N ALA A 81 -8.97 -6.59 -9.40
CA ALA A 81 -9.45 -5.21 -9.49
C ALA A 81 -9.74 -4.77 -10.94
N MET A 82 -8.88 -5.15 -11.90
CA MET A 82 -9.10 -4.89 -13.32
C MET A 82 -10.31 -5.65 -13.87
N LYS A 83 -10.49 -6.91 -13.45
CA LYS A 83 -11.66 -7.72 -13.83
C LYS A 83 -12.95 -7.10 -13.30
N GLU A 84 -12.96 -6.66 -12.05
CA GLU A 84 -14.13 -5.99 -11.47
C GLU A 84 -14.38 -4.61 -12.12
N MET A 85 -13.34 -3.88 -12.52
CA MET A 85 -13.49 -2.68 -13.34
C MET A 85 -14.18 -2.98 -14.68
N GLN A 86 -13.80 -4.06 -15.36
CA GLN A 86 -14.43 -4.45 -16.62
C GLN A 86 -15.92 -4.76 -16.44
N LEU A 87 -16.28 -5.46 -15.36
CA LEU A 87 -17.63 -5.95 -15.11
C LEU A 87 -18.55 -4.89 -14.50
N TYR A 88 -18.08 -4.14 -13.50
CA TYR A 88 -18.88 -3.23 -12.68
C TYR A 88 -18.54 -1.76 -12.87
N LYS A 89 -17.54 -1.44 -13.70
CA LYS A 89 -17.17 -0.06 -14.07
C LYS A 89 -16.69 0.81 -12.90
N ILE A 90 -16.16 0.19 -11.85
CA ILE A 90 -15.44 0.87 -10.76
C ILE A 90 -13.97 0.93 -11.17
N PRO A 91 -13.27 2.08 -11.10
CA PRO A 91 -11.85 2.14 -11.42
C PRO A 91 -11.05 1.09 -10.65
N ALA A 92 -10.16 0.37 -11.34
CA ALA A 92 -9.28 -0.62 -10.72
C ALA A 92 -8.38 0.05 -9.68
N SER A 93 -7.93 1.28 -9.95
CA SER A 93 -7.14 2.10 -9.03
C SER A 93 -7.85 2.37 -7.71
N ILE A 94 -9.15 2.71 -7.75
CA ILE A 94 -10.00 2.90 -6.58
C ILE A 94 -10.15 1.60 -5.80
N THR A 95 -10.47 0.51 -6.51
CA THR A 95 -10.67 -0.80 -5.88
C THR A 95 -9.41 -1.28 -5.17
N LEU A 96 -8.24 -1.15 -5.82
CA LEU A 96 -6.95 -1.48 -5.20
C LEU A 96 -6.63 -0.58 -4.01
N ALA A 97 -6.80 0.74 -4.15
CA ALA A 97 -6.49 1.67 -3.06
C ALA A 97 -7.36 1.43 -1.82
N GLN A 98 -8.66 1.16 -2.01
CA GLN A 98 -9.55 0.76 -0.91
C GLN A 98 -9.09 -0.58 -0.33
N GLY A 99 -8.85 -1.60 -1.16
CA GLY A 99 -8.36 -2.89 -0.69
C GLY A 99 -7.08 -2.77 0.14
N ILE A 100 -6.10 -1.99 -0.32
CA ILE A 100 -4.85 -1.71 0.41
C ILE A 100 -5.14 -1.06 1.77
N LEU A 101 -5.98 -0.03 1.79
CA LEU A 101 -6.28 0.74 3.00
C LEU A 101 -7.07 -0.08 4.03
N GLU A 102 -8.19 -0.67 3.61
CA GLU A 102 -9.13 -1.37 4.49
C GLU A 102 -8.57 -2.69 5.03
N SER A 103 -7.73 -3.39 4.24
CA SER A 103 -7.13 -4.66 4.66
C SER A 103 -5.77 -4.52 5.33
N GLY A 104 -5.23 -3.30 5.45
CA GLY A 104 -3.83 -3.10 5.85
C GLY A 104 -2.87 -3.87 4.93
N SER A 105 -3.04 -3.72 3.61
CA SER A 105 -2.30 -4.46 2.58
C SER A 105 -2.38 -5.99 2.74
N GLY A 106 -3.57 -6.49 3.07
CA GLY A 106 -3.88 -7.91 3.21
C GLY A 106 -3.40 -8.54 4.51
N LYS A 107 -2.84 -7.76 5.44
CA LYS A 107 -2.33 -8.26 6.73
C LYS A 107 -3.35 -8.17 7.86
N GLY A 108 -4.40 -7.37 7.69
CA GLY A 108 -5.48 -7.23 8.65
C GLY A 108 -6.18 -8.55 8.92
N ARG A 109 -6.65 -8.76 10.15
CA ARG A 109 -7.26 -10.00 10.60
C ARG A 109 -8.40 -10.48 9.68
N LEU A 110 -9.30 -9.58 9.29
CA LEU A 110 -10.41 -9.90 8.40
C LEU A 110 -9.94 -10.38 7.02
N ALA A 111 -8.88 -9.79 6.48
CA ALA A 111 -8.30 -10.24 5.21
C ALA A 111 -7.65 -11.62 5.35
N VAL A 112 -6.86 -11.84 6.41
CA VAL A 112 -6.12 -13.09 6.62
C VAL A 112 -7.04 -14.27 6.97
N GLU A 113 -7.96 -14.09 7.93
CA GLU A 113 -8.77 -15.20 8.47
C GLU A 113 -10.09 -15.42 7.72
N ALA A 114 -10.57 -14.40 7.01
CA ALA A 114 -11.87 -14.40 6.37
C ALA A 114 -11.86 -14.00 4.89
N ASN A 115 -10.69 -13.72 4.31
CA ASN A 115 -10.56 -13.20 2.95
C ASN A 115 -11.42 -11.95 2.71
N ASN A 116 -11.73 -11.18 3.75
CA ASN A 116 -12.55 -9.98 3.67
C ASN A 116 -11.65 -8.74 3.62
N HIS A 117 -11.40 -8.26 2.41
CA HIS A 117 -10.42 -7.21 2.13
C HIS A 117 -10.99 -5.80 2.26
N PHE A 118 -12.31 -5.67 2.33
CA PHE A 118 -13.03 -4.38 2.32
C PHE A 118 -13.89 -4.18 3.58
N GLY A 119 -13.69 -4.99 4.61
CA GLY A 119 -14.44 -4.87 5.88
C GLY A 119 -15.96 -5.02 5.72
N VAL A 120 -16.44 -5.82 4.76
CA VAL A 120 -17.88 -5.90 4.49
C VAL A 120 -18.59 -6.61 5.65
N LYS A 121 -19.48 -5.88 6.32
CA LYS A 121 -20.31 -6.35 7.44
C LYS A 121 -21.41 -7.32 6.97
N CYS A 122 -21.89 -8.17 7.86
CA CYS A 122 -23.08 -8.99 7.65
C CYS A 122 -24.31 -8.08 7.64
N HIS A 123 -24.89 -7.84 6.48
CA HIS A 123 -26.16 -7.13 6.36
C HIS A 123 -27.33 -8.12 6.41
N THR A 124 -28.55 -7.60 6.56
CA THR A 124 -29.78 -8.40 6.51
C THR A 124 -29.81 -9.27 5.26
N GLY A 125 -30.01 -10.58 5.45
CA GLY A 125 -30.05 -11.55 4.36
C GLY A 125 -28.72 -12.24 4.04
N TRP A 126 -27.61 -11.89 4.70
CA TRP A 126 -26.37 -12.66 4.56
C TRP A 126 -26.51 -14.06 5.18
N THR A 127 -26.41 -15.09 4.35
CA THR A 127 -26.50 -16.51 4.75
C THR A 127 -25.17 -17.26 4.62
N GLY A 128 -24.13 -16.58 4.12
CA GLY A 128 -22.79 -17.16 3.96
C GLY A 128 -22.03 -17.27 5.28
N ASN A 129 -20.76 -17.70 5.16
CA ASN A 129 -19.86 -17.78 6.31
C ASN A 129 -19.63 -16.38 6.92
N LYS A 130 -19.32 -16.36 8.21
CA LYS A 130 -19.09 -15.14 8.98
C LYS A 130 -17.90 -15.27 9.93
N ILE A 131 -17.35 -14.13 10.33
CA ILE A 131 -16.37 -13.98 11.40
C ILE A 131 -16.81 -12.80 12.28
N TYR A 132 -16.54 -12.89 13.58
CA TYR A 132 -16.80 -11.79 14.51
C TYR A 132 -15.52 -11.01 14.80
N HIS A 133 -15.63 -9.69 14.82
CA HIS A 133 -14.53 -8.77 15.07
C HIS A 133 -15.06 -7.50 15.70
N ASP A 134 -14.29 -6.92 16.62
CA ASP A 134 -14.64 -5.64 17.23
C ASP A 134 -14.22 -4.52 16.28
N ASP A 135 -15.12 -3.59 15.99
CA ASP A 135 -14.88 -2.45 15.08
C ASP A 135 -15.51 -1.17 15.66
N ASP A 136 -16.73 -0.82 15.25
CA ASP A 136 -17.51 0.26 15.87
C ASP A 136 -18.16 -0.23 17.18
N GLU A 137 -18.58 -1.49 17.19
CA GLU A 137 -19.19 -2.19 18.32
C GLU A 137 -18.46 -3.51 18.61
N ASP A 138 -18.65 -4.03 19.82
CA ASP A 138 -18.12 -5.34 20.20
C ASP A 138 -18.80 -6.46 19.40
N GLN A 139 -17.98 -7.39 18.90
CA GLN A 139 -18.41 -8.60 18.19
C GLN A 139 -19.35 -8.33 17.01
N GLU A 140 -18.99 -7.35 16.18
CA GLU A 140 -19.67 -7.12 14.92
C GLU A 140 -19.47 -8.30 13.95
N CYS A 141 -20.52 -8.60 13.19
CA CYS A 141 -20.50 -9.67 12.21
C CYS A 141 -19.92 -9.16 10.89
N PHE A 142 -18.88 -9.83 10.40
CA PHE A 142 -18.28 -9.61 9.09
C PHE A 142 -18.44 -10.84 8.21
N ARG A 143 -18.61 -10.59 6.90
CA ARG A 143 -18.70 -11.67 5.91
C ARG A 143 -17.35 -12.40 5.82
N LYS A 144 -17.42 -13.71 5.63
CA LYS A 144 -16.24 -14.57 5.38
C LYS A 144 -16.38 -15.25 4.04
N TYR A 145 -15.31 -15.19 3.26
CA TYR A 145 -15.28 -15.68 1.89
C TYR A 145 -14.31 -16.85 1.71
N LYS A 146 -14.53 -17.60 0.63
CA LYS A 146 -13.67 -18.74 0.24
C LYS A 146 -12.28 -18.28 -0.15
N ASP A 147 -12.19 -17.16 -0.87
CA ASP A 147 -10.95 -16.50 -1.28
C ASP A 147 -11.22 -15.00 -1.48
N ALA A 148 -10.15 -14.23 -1.66
CA ALA A 148 -10.22 -12.77 -1.75
C ALA A 148 -11.06 -12.29 -2.94
N SER A 149 -11.09 -13.02 -4.07
CA SER A 149 -11.81 -12.59 -5.28
C SER A 149 -13.32 -12.44 -5.03
N TYR A 150 -13.89 -13.24 -4.13
CA TYR A 150 -15.27 -13.07 -3.67
C TYR A 150 -15.48 -11.77 -2.90
N SER A 151 -14.49 -11.33 -2.11
CA SER A 151 -14.57 -10.04 -1.42
C SER A 151 -14.48 -8.86 -2.39
N TYR A 152 -13.67 -8.96 -3.45
CA TYR A 152 -13.61 -7.97 -4.54
C TYR A 152 -14.94 -7.89 -5.30
N ARG A 153 -15.54 -9.05 -5.60
CA ARG A 153 -16.87 -9.12 -6.19
C ARG A 153 -17.95 -8.50 -5.30
N ASP A 154 -17.98 -8.87 -4.02
CA ASP A 154 -18.98 -8.38 -3.09
C ASP A 154 -18.84 -6.88 -2.82
N HIS A 155 -17.60 -6.36 -2.78
CA HIS A 155 -17.35 -4.92 -2.77
C HIS A 155 -17.92 -4.22 -4.01
N SER A 156 -17.75 -4.82 -5.19
CA SER A 156 -18.28 -4.26 -6.44
C SER A 156 -19.81 -4.24 -6.48
N LEU A 157 -20.44 -5.32 -6.00
CA LEU A 157 -21.90 -5.38 -5.81
C LEU A 157 -22.37 -4.35 -4.78
N PHE A 158 -21.66 -4.20 -3.66
CA PHE A 158 -21.98 -3.22 -2.63
C PHE A 158 -22.04 -1.78 -3.19
N LEU A 159 -21.08 -1.40 -4.03
CA LEU A 159 -21.07 -0.07 -4.66
C LEU A 159 -22.12 0.07 -5.77
N THR A 160 -22.35 -0.97 -6.57
CA THR A 160 -23.28 -0.89 -7.71
C THR A 160 -24.75 -0.98 -7.31
N GLU A 161 -25.09 -1.79 -6.30
CA GLU A 161 -26.49 -2.04 -5.91
C GLU A 161 -27.08 -0.94 -5.02
N ARG A 162 -26.24 -0.18 -4.31
CA ARG A 162 -26.70 0.84 -3.36
C ARG A 162 -26.89 2.19 -4.03
N SER A 163 -28.12 2.68 -4.00
CA SER A 163 -28.53 3.93 -4.66
C SER A 163 -27.66 5.14 -4.34
N ARG A 164 -27.12 5.24 -3.11
CA ARG A 164 -26.26 6.33 -2.65
C ARG A 164 -24.96 6.50 -3.46
N TYR A 165 -24.49 5.44 -4.13
CA TYR A 165 -23.27 5.46 -4.93
C TYR A 165 -23.51 5.66 -6.43
N ARG A 166 -24.77 5.76 -6.88
CA ARG A 166 -25.11 5.80 -8.31
C ARG A 166 -24.44 6.93 -9.08
N ASP A 167 -24.22 8.08 -8.44
CA ASP A 167 -23.59 9.23 -9.10
C ASP A 167 -22.11 9.01 -9.40
N LEU A 168 -21.43 8.10 -8.69
CA LEU A 168 -20.05 7.72 -9.00
C LEU A 168 -19.93 7.13 -10.41
N PHE A 169 -20.92 6.35 -10.83
CA PHE A 169 -20.94 5.69 -12.13
C PHE A 169 -21.26 6.63 -13.30
N LYS A 170 -21.49 7.93 -13.03
CA LYS A 170 -21.57 8.98 -14.04
C LYS A 170 -20.22 9.65 -14.31
N LEU A 171 -19.24 9.43 -13.43
CA LEU A 171 -17.90 9.97 -13.56
C LEU A 171 -17.12 9.18 -14.62
N ASP A 172 -16.06 9.78 -15.15
CA ASP A 172 -15.13 9.08 -16.02
C ASP A 172 -14.49 7.89 -15.28
N ALA A 173 -14.40 6.76 -15.98
CA ALA A 173 -13.89 5.51 -15.42
C ALA A 173 -12.39 5.52 -15.05
N ASP A 174 -11.67 6.59 -15.39
CA ASP A 174 -10.28 6.86 -15.02
C ASP A 174 -10.09 8.17 -14.25
N ASP A 175 -11.17 8.79 -13.74
CA ASP A 175 -11.10 9.94 -12.83
C ASP A 175 -11.15 9.49 -11.36
N TYR A 176 -10.10 8.81 -10.92
CA TYR A 176 -9.99 8.34 -9.54
C TYR A 176 -10.06 9.48 -8.50
N LYS A 177 -9.75 10.73 -8.87
CA LYS A 177 -9.84 11.88 -7.95
C LYS A 177 -11.29 12.24 -7.67
N ALA A 178 -12.11 12.31 -8.72
CA ALA A 178 -13.55 12.51 -8.56
C ALA A 178 -14.20 11.32 -7.85
N TRP A 179 -13.79 10.09 -8.17
CA TRP A 179 -14.28 8.88 -7.49
C TRP A 179 -13.95 8.88 -5.99
N ALA A 180 -12.71 9.19 -5.60
CA ALA A 180 -12.31 9.22 -4.20
C ALA A 180 -13.11 10.25 -3.38
N LYS A 181 -13.36 11.44 -3.95
CA LYS A 181 -14.21 12.47 -3.34
C LYS A 181 -15.67 12.02 -3.27
N GLY A 182 -16.19 11.50 -4.37
CA GLY A 182 -17.57 11.01 -4.47
C GLY A 182 -17.86 9.86 -3.52
N LEU A 183 -16.90 8.96 -3.25
CA LEU A 183 -17.04 7.88 -2.26
C LEU A 183 -17.26 8.43 -0.86
N LYS A 184 -16.46 9.43 -0.47
CA LYS A 184 -16.61 10.11 0.82
C LYS A 184 -17.92 10.90 0.88
N ASP A 185 -18.30 11.61 -0.18
CA ASP A 185 -19.56 12.38 -0.21
C ASP A 185 -20.80 11.50 -0.21
N ALA A 186 -20.72 10.35 -0.89
CA ALA A 186 -21.72 9.30 -0.83
C ALA A 186 -21.77 8.65 0.57
N GLY A 187 -20.74 8.82 1.41
CA GLY A 187 -20.65 8.37 2.80
C GLY A 187 -20.19 6.92 2.96
N TYR A 188 -19.19 6.52 2.15
CA TYR A 188 -18.44 5.27 2.34
C TYR A 188 -17.60 5.31 3.63
N ALA A 189 -16.97 6.46 3.92
CA ALA A 189 -16.15 6.67 5.11
C ALA A 189 -16.47 8.02 5.77
N THR A 190 -16.34 8.07 7.09
CA THR A 190 -16.51 9.30 7.90
C THR A 190 -15.24 10.15 7.95
N ASP A 191 -14.07 9.55 7.71
CA ASP A 191 -12.79 10.25 7.71
C ASP A 191 -12.73 11.30 6.59
N ARG A 192 -12.54 12.56 6.97
CA ARG A 192 -12.42 13.69 6.04
C ARG A 192 -11.22 13.55 5.09
N ARG A 193 -10.17 12.85 5.50
CA ARG A 193 -8.96 12.60 4.70
C ARG A 193 -9.06 11.34 3.84
N TYR A 194 -10.20 10.64 3.85
CA TYR A 194 -10.39 9.43 3.05
C TYR A 194 -10.06 9.62 1.57
N PRO A 195 -10.54 10.69 0.89
CA PRO A 195 -10.19 10.92 -0.50
C PRO A 195 -8.68 11.08 -0.71
N ASP A 196 -8.01 11.87 0.15
CA ASP A 196 -6.57 12.14 0.04
C ASP A 196 -5.73 10.88 0.28
N LYS A 197 -6.17 10.00 1.19
CA LYS A 197 -5.52 8.70 1.42
C LYS A 197 -5.59 7.82 0.17
N LEU A 198 -6.76 7.71 -0.46
CA LEU A 198 -6.91 6.94 -1.69
C LEU A 198 -6.09 7.55 -2.83
N ILE A 199 -6.20 8.86 -3.05
CA ILE A 199 -5.45 9.58 -4.07
C ILE A 199 -3.94 9.39 -3.87
N SER A 200 -3.45 9.52 -2.63
CA SER A 200 -2.03 9.32 -2.32
C SER A 200 -1.57 7.90 -2.62
N LEU A 201 -2.36 6.88 -2.29
CA LEU A 201 -2.04 5.49 -2.65
C LEU A 201 -2.00 5.29 -4.17
N ILE A 202 -3.02 5.79 -4.88
CA ILE A 202 -3.12 5.68 -6.34
C ILE A 202 -1.94 6.35 -7.02
N GLU A 203 -1.61 7.58 -6.65
CA GLU A 203 -0.50 8.33 -7.23
C GLU A 203 0.86 7.71 -6.85
N ARG A 204 1.04 7.30 -5.59
CA ARG A 204 2.30 6.72 -5.09
C ARG A 204 2.65 5.40 -5.75
N TYR A 205 1.66 4.53 -5.92
CA TYR A 205 1.84 3.19 -6.50
C TYR A 205 1.42 3.12 -7.97
N ARG A 206 1.06 4.25 -8.59
CA ARG A 206 0.65 4.34 -10.00
C ARG A 206 -0.48 3.38 -10.35
N LEU A 207 -1.46 3.26 -9.46
CA LEU A 207 -2.60 2.35 -9.65
C LEU A 207 -3.48 2.78 -10.83
N ASP A 208 -3.39 4.05 -11.25
CA ASP A 208 -4.01 4.60 -12.46
C ASP A 208 -3.59 3.89 -13.76
N LEU A 209 -2.42 3.23 -13.75
CA LEU A 209 -1.96 2.43 -14.89
C LEU A 209 -2.89 1.24 -15.17
N TYR A 210 -3.49 0.65 -14.14
CA TYR A 210 -4.44 -0.46 -14.30
C TYR A 210 -5.75 0.01 -14.92
N ASP A 211 -6.21 1.22 -14.58
CA ASP A 211 -7.37 1.84 -15.24
C ASP A 211 -7.09 2.05 -16.73
N ALA A 212 -5.94 2.64 -17.05
CA ALA A 212 -5.53 2.89 -18.42
C ALA A 212 -5.42 1.59 -19.23
N GLN A 213 -4.87 0.54 -18.63
CA GLN A 213 -4.77 -0.79 -19.24
C GLN A 213 -6.15 -1.38 -19.55
N VAL A 214 -7.11 -1.31 -18.62
CA VAL A 214 -8.49 -1.79 -18.85
C VAL A 214 -9.19 -0.99 -19.95
N LEU A 215 -8.94 0.32 -20.01
CA LEU A 215 -9.58 1.22 -20.97
C LEU A 215 -8.86 1.28 -22.33
N GLY A 216 -7.73 0.59 -22.50
CA GLY A 216 -6.91 0.69 -23.71
C GLY A 216 -6.34 2.09 -23.96
N LYS A 217 -6.21 2.90 -22.91
CA LYS A 217 -5.63 4.25 -22.99
C LYS A 217 -4.12 4.19 -22.75
N ALA A 218 -3.39 5.12 -23.37
CA ALA A 218 -2.01 5.36 -22.96
C ALA A 218 -1.99 5.86 -21.50
N PRO A 219 -0.99 5.46 -20.68
CA PRO A 219 -0.80 6.01 -19.35
C PRO A 219 -0.84 7.54 -19.36
N LYS A 220 -1.69 8.16 -18.54
CA LYS A 220 -1.61 9.60 -18.31
C LYS A 220 -0.23 9.85 -17.70
N ALA A 221 0.65 10.54 -18.43
CA ALA A 221 1.89 11.02 -17.84
C ALA A 221 1.50 11.90 -16.65
N LEU A 222 2.04 11.61 -15.45
CA LEU A 222 1.86 12.48 -14.28
C LEU A 222 2.11 13.91 -14.75
N SER A 223 1.12 14.79 -14.58
CA SER A 223 1.17 16.17 -15.06
C SER A 223 2.52 16.78 -14.67
N ARG A 224 3.40 16.99 -15.65
CA ARG A 224 4.65 17.73 -15.45
C ARG A 224 4.25 19.18 -15.28
N THR A 225 3.91 19.58 -14.06
CA THR A 225 3.97 21.01 -13.77
C THR A 225 5.44 21.38 -13.73
N ASN A 226 5.90 21.97 -14.84
CA ASN A 226 7.15 22.72 -14.91
C ASN A 226 7.07 23.83 -13.86
N ASN A 227 7.52 23.56 -12.64
CA ASN A 227 8.04 24.58 -11.76
C ASN A 227 8.74 23.91 -10.56
N ASP A 228 10.04 24.16 -10.50
CA ASP A 228 10.97 23.98 -9.39
C ASP A 228 11.19 22.54 -8.88
N SER A 229 11.75 21.70 -9.74
CA SER A 229 12.28 20.39 -9.36
C SER A 229 13.73 20.53 -8.88
N SER A 230 13.95 20.78 -7.60
CA SER A 230 15.28 20.60 -7.02
C SER A 230 15.60 19.10 -6.99
N GLN A 231 16.22 18.59 -8.06
CA GLN A 231 16.62 17.19 -8.17
C GLN A 231 17.66 16.87 -7.08
N ILE A 232 17.31 15.95 -6.19
CA ILE A 232 18.18 15.50 -5.10
C ILE A 232 19.04 14.35 -5.61
N LYS A 233 20.35 14.41 -5.39
CA LYS A 233 21.26 13.28 -5.59
C LYS A 233 21.41 12.54 -4.27
N HIS A 234 21.02 11.27 -4.23
CA HIS A 234 21.13 10.41 -3.05
C HIS A 234 22.09 9.26 -3.31
N THR A 235 23.13 9.10 -2.48
CA THR A 235 24.03 7.95 -2.56
C THR A 235 23.45 6.80 -1.74
N VAL A 236 23.20 5.66 -2.40
CA VAL A 236 22.60 4.48 -1.78
C VAL A 236 23.51 3.93 -0.70
N VAL A 237 23.01 3.87 0.53
CA VAL A 237 23.66 3.27 1.69
C VAL A 237 22.96 1.98 2.12
N LYS A 238 23.58 1.23 3.03
CA LYS A 238 23.03 -0.02 3.53
C LYS A 238 21.68 0.22 4.21
N GLY A 239 20.65 -0.48 3.73
CA GLY A 239 19.28 -0.37 4.25
C GLY A 239 18.38 0.56 3.45
N ASP A 240 18.92 1.27 2.45
CA ASP A 240 18.08 2.01 1.51
C ASP A 240 17.26 1.07 0.64
N THR A 241 16.03 1.48 0.37
CA THR A 241 15.16 0.92 -0.65
C THR A 241 14.60 2.07 -1.48
N LEU A 242 14.22 1.81 -2.74
CA LEU A 242 13.55 2.83 -3.55
C LEU A 242 12.30 3.38 -2.86
N TYR A 243 11.63 2.54 -2.07
CA TYR A 243 10.47 2.94 -1.27
C TYR A 243 10.82 3.90 -0.14
N GLY A 244 11.83 3.56 0.67
CA GLY A 244 12.27 4.42 1.77
C GLY A 244 12.69 5.80 1.26
N LEU A 245 13.35 5.81 0.10
CA LEU A 245 13.73 7.04 -0.60
C LEU A 245 12.51 7.78 -1.17
N ALA A 246 11.58 7.10 -1.82
CA ALA A 246 10.35 7.70 -2.33
C ALA A 246 9.55 8.37 -1.21
N THR A 247 9.39 7.69 -0.08
CA THR A 247 8.67 8.20 1.09
C THR A 247 9.39 9.40 1.70
N LYS A 248 10.70 9.28 1.95
CA LYS A 248 11.53 10.35 2.53
C LYS A 248 11.49 11.63 1.69
N HIS A 249 11.42 11.48 0.37
CA HIS A 249 11.47 12.60 -0.56
C HIS A 249 10.11 12.96 -1.14
N ASN A 250 9.01 12.45 -0.58
CA ASN A 250 7.65 12.69 -1.06
C ASN A 250 7.51 12.48 -2.58
N THR A 251 8.01 11.37 -3.12
CA THR A 251 7.93 11.02 -4.54
C THR A 251 7.46 9.56 -4.69
N THR A 252 7.57 8.99 -5.89
CA THR A 252 7.13 7.62 -6.16
C THR A 252 8.30 6.72 -6.55
N VAL A 253 8.22 5.43 -6.21
CA VAL A 253 9.22 4.43 -6.63
C VAL A 253 9.36 4.45 -8.15
N GLU A 254 8.23 4.49 -8.86
CA GLU A 254 8.23 4.53 -10.32
C GLU A 254 8.87 5.81 -10.87
N ARG A 255 8.70 6.95 -10.21
CA ARG A 255 9.38 8.20 -10.59
C ARG A 255 10.89 8.08 -10.39
N ILE A 256 11.34 7.53 -9.26
CA ILE A 256 12.77 7.28 -9.04
C ILE A 256 13.30 6.31 -10.10
N LYS A 257 12.59 5.22 -10.39
CA LYS A 257 12.99 4.27 -11.43
C LYS A 257 13.09 4.92 -12.80
N LEU A 258 12.08 5.68 -13.19
CA LEU A 258 12.01 6.35 -14.49
C LEU A 258 13.19 7.32 -14.69
N ILE A 259 13.50 8.15 -13.69
CA ILE A 259 14.60 9.14 -13.79
C ILE A 259 15.96 8.45 -13.81
N ASN A 260 16.10 7.31 -13.11
CA ASN A 260 17.36 6.57 -13.01
C ASN A 260 17.49 5.43 -14.03
N GLY A 261 16.53 5.27 -14.94
CA GLY A 261 16.52 4.18 -15.93
C GLY A 261 16.47 2.78 -15.31
N LEU A 262 15.93 2.64 -14.10
CA LEU A 262 15.82 1.35 -13.42
C LEU A 262 14.65 0.56 -13.99
N ARG A 263 14.91 -0.71 -14.32
CA ARG A 263 13.88 -1.64 -14.84
C ARG A 263 13.13 -2.35 -13.72
N ASP A 264 13.75 -2.46 -12.55
CA ASP A 264 13.23 -3.11 -11.36
C ASP A 264 13.49 -2.24 -10.13
N ASN A 265 13.31 -2.82 -8.94
CA ASN A 265 13.54 -2.13 -7.68
C ASN A 265 14.99 -2.27 -7.16
N SER A 266 15.87 -2.89 -7.94
CA SER A 266 17.23 -3.23 -7.53
C SER A 266 18.11 -1.98 -7.54
N ILE A 267 18.79 -1.72 -6.42
CA ILE A 267 19.74 -0.61 -6.29
C ILE A 267 21.06 -1.10 -5.71
N SER A 268 22.16 -0.53 -6.21
CA SER A 268 23.51 -0.92 -5.81
C SER A 268 24.03 -0.01 -4.72
N LEU A 269 24.63 -0.58 -3.67
CA LEU A 269 25.30 0.21 -2.62
C LEU A 269 26.36 1.12 -3.25
N GLY A 270 26.36 2.39 -2.85
CA GLY A 270 27.24 3.43 -3.38
C GLY A 270 26.82 3.99 -4.75
N SER A 271 25.73 3.52 -5.37
CA SER A 271 25.18 4.17 -6.57
C SER A 271 24.54 5.51 -6.20
N THR A 272 24.53 6.47 -7.13
CA THR A 272 23.82 7.73 -6.95
C THR A 272 22.48 7.65 -7.67
N LEU A 273 21.39 7.89 -6.94
CA LEU A 273 20.04 8.01 -7.46
C LEU A 273 19.63 9.48 -7.55
N LEU A 274 19.01 9.83 -8.67
CA LEU A 274 18.33 11.09 -8.90
C LEU A 274 16.89 10.99 -8.38
N ILE A 275 16.52 11.86 -7.46
CA ILE A 275 15.22 11.86 -6.81
C ILE A 275 14.59 13.22 -7.01
N GLU A 276 13.38 13.25 -7.55
CA GLU A 276 12.60 14.48 -7.71
C GLU A 276 11.42 14.47 -6.71
N PRO A 277 11.47 15.31 -5.66
CA PRO A 277 10.36 15.43 -4.72
C PRO A 277 9.09 15.95 -5.37
N ASN A 278 7.92 15.44 -4.95
CA ASN A 278 6.64 16.07 -5.27
C ASN A 278 6.39 17.18 -4.24
N THR A 279 6.44 18.44 -4.66
CA THR A 279 6.31 19.61 -3.77
C THR A 279 4.88 20.12 -3.61
N LYS A 280 3.88 19.42 -4.16
CA LYS A 280 2.48 19.80 -4.03
C LYS A 280 1.78 18.98 -2.94
N ASN A 281 1.57 19.63 -1.79
CA ASN A 281 0.51 19.30 -0.83
C ASN A 281 -0.72 20.13 -1.14
#